data_AF-A0A485MK53-F1
#
_entry.id   AF-A0A485MK53-F1
#
_cell.length_a   1.000
_cell.length_b   1.000
_cell.length_c   1.000
_cell.angle_alpha   90.00
_cell.angle_beta   90.00
_cell.angle_gamma   90.00
#
_symmetry.space_group_name_H-M   'P 1'
#
loop_
_entity.id
_entity.type
_entity.pdbx_description
1 polymer ?
#
loop_
_entity_poly.entity_id
_entity_poly.type
_entity_poly.pdbx_seq_one_letter_code
_entity_poly.pdbx_strand_id
1 'polypeptide(L)'
;MAKRQQLKDVFVTQNANTEKVQAQLEEERKKVLAIDREVGKWQKEVVIIQTSLEQKRLEKHNMLLDCKVQDLEIILLLGSLDDIVEVEQRSHSRQELGTEAESTQATSDIYEREAAIEVDYSSLREDLKALQTDKEVEASLRLLLQQVASQEEVLLKTAAPNLRALENLKTVRDKFQESTDAFEASRKEARMRRQEFEQVKKRRYDLFSQCFEHVSVSIDQIYKKLCRSVSAQAFLSPENPEEPYLEGISYNCVAPGKRFMPMDNLSGGEKCVAALALLFAVHSFRPAPFFVLDEVDAALDNTNIGKVSSYIKEQTQEQFQMIIISLKEEFYSQADALIGIYPEFDDCMFSRVLTLDLSQYPDTEGQESSKRNQESR
;
A
#
# COMPACT_ATOMS: atom_id res chain seq x y z
N MET A 1 -100.93 -106.39 -48.45
CA MET A 1 -100.58 -105.14 -49.15
C MET A 1 -100.37 -103.94 -48.20
N ALA A 2 -101.18 -103.73 -47.16
CA ALA A 2 -101.07 -102.54 -46.26
C ALA A 2 -99.77 -102.42 -45.41
N LYS A 3 -99.20 -103.53 -44.91
CA LYS A 3 -97.96 -103.50 -44.10
C LYS A 3 -96.71 -102.99 -44.85
N ARG A 4 -96.68 -103.09 -46.19
CA ARG A 4 -95.53 -102.68 -47.02
C ARG A 4 -95.49 -101.17 -47.28
N GLN A 5 -96.63 -100.49 -47.21
CA GLN A 5 -96.71 -99.02 -47.32
C GLN A 5 -96.30 -98.33 -46.02
N GLN A 6 -96.75 -98.81 -44.85
CA GLN A 6 -96.31 -98.27 -43.56
C GLN A 6 -94.79 -98.38 -43.34
N LEU A 7 -94.16 -99.48 -43.79
CA LEU A 7 -92.70 -99.63 -43.71
C LEU A 7 -91.95 -98.65 -44.64
N LYS A 8 -92.53 -98.25 -45.78
CA LYS A 8 -91.93 -97.24 -46.67
C LYS A 8 -92.01 -95.83 -46.08
N ASP A 9 -93.14 -95.47 -45.48
CA ASP A 9 -93.29 -94.15 -44.85
C ASP A 9 -92.41 -94.00 -43.60
N VAL A 10 -92.23 -95.06 -42.82
CA VAL A 10 -91.26 -95.10 -41.71
C VAL A 10 -89.82 -94.98 -42.21
N PHE A 11 -89.48 -95.62 -43.33
CA PHE A 11 -88.14 -95.52 -43.91
C PHE A 11 -87.84 -94.11 -44.43
N VAL A 12 -88.79 -93.46 -45.11
CA VAL A 12 -88.62 -92.08 -45.62
C VAL A 12 -88.50 -91.07 -44.48
N THR A 13 -89.31 -91.22 -43.42
CA THR A 13 -89.21 -90.35 -42.23
C THR A 13 -87.92 -90.58 -41.44
N GLN A 14 -87.43 -91.82 -41.33
CA GLN A 14 -86.12 -92.10 -40.75
C GLN A 14 -84.98 -91.52 -41.60
N ASN A 15 -85.03 -91.63 -42.93
CA ASN A 15 -84.00 -91.09 -43.83
C ASN A 15 -83.92 -89.56 -43.73
N ALA A 16 -85.08 -88.88 -43.71
CA ALA A 16 -85.15 -87.43 -43.53
C ALA A 16 -84.65 -86.98 -42.15
N ASN A 17 -84.87 -87.78 -41.11
CA ASN A 17 -84.32 -87.50 -39.78
C ASN A 17 -82.80 -87.72 -39.73
N THR A 18 -82.26 -88.74 -40.40
CA THR A 18 -80.80 -88.93 -40.51
C THR A 18 -80.13 -87.82 -41.31
N GLU A 19 -80.73 -87.31 -42.38
CA GLU A 19 -80.20 -86.16 -43.12
C GLU A 19 -80.22 -84.87 -42.29
N LYS A 20 -81.28 -84.63 -41.50
CA LYS A 20 -81.33 -83.49 -40.56
C LYS A 20 -80.26 -83.59 -39.47
N VAL A 21 -80.07 -84.78 -38.90
CA VAL A 21 -79.03 -85.01 -37.89
C VAL A 21 -77.64 -84.86 -38.52
N GLN A 22 -77.41 -85.32 -39.75
CA GLN A 22 -76.15 -85.11 -40.46
C GLN A 22 -75.87 -83.62 -40.74
N ALA A 23 -76.88 -82.86 -41.18
CA ALA A 23 -76.74 -81.41 -41.39
C ALA A 23 -76.40 -80.67 -40.08
N GLN A 24 -77.04 -81.03 -38.97
CA GLN A 24 -76.71 -80.48 -37.64
C GLN A 24 -75.29 -80.86 -37.21
N LEU A 25 -74.84 -82.09 -37.49
CA LEU A 25 -73.48 -82.56 -37.18
C LEU A 25 -72.42 -81.83 -38.00
N GLU A 26 -72.70 -81.50 -39.26
CA GLU A 26 -71.82 -80.68 -40.10
C GLU A 26 -71.77 -79.22 -39.63
N GLU A 27 -72.89 -78.65 -39.17
CA GLU A 27 -72.95 -77.30 -38.62
C GLU A 27 -72.15 -77.19 -37.31
N GLU A 28 -72.30 -78.16 -36.39
CA GLU A 28 -71.52 -78.24 -35.16
C GLU A 28 -70.03 -78.49 -35.45
N ARG A 29 -69.68 -79.32 -36.45
CA ARG A 29 -68.27 -79.46 -36.90
C ARG A 29 -67.67 -78.15 -37.40
N LYS A 30 -68.43 -77.32 -38.13
CA LYS A 30 -67.96 -76.00 -38.56
C LYS A 30 -67.72 -75.06 -37.38
N LYS A 31 -68.56 -75.10 -36.34
CA LYS A 31 -68.35 -74.32 -35.11
C LYS A 31 -67.10 -74.78 -34.35
N VAL A 32 -66.86 -76.08 -34.23
CA VAL A 32 -65.63 -76.63 -33.62
C VAL A 32 -64.38 -76.17 -34.36
N LEU A 33 -64.39 -76.22 -35.70
CA LEU A 33 -63.26 -75.73 -36.50
C LEU A 33 -63.04 -74.21 -36.38
N ALA A 34 -64.09 -73.43 -36.13
CA ALA A 34 -63.96 -71.99 -35.87
C ALA A 34 -63.32 -71.74 -34.49
N ILE A 35 -63.75 -72.48 -33.47
CA ILE A 35 -63.18 -72.43 -32.11
C ILE A 35 -61.71 -72.84 -32.14
N ASP A 36 -61.33 -73.92 -32.84
CA ASP A 36 -59.93 -74.35 -32.97
C ASP A 36 -59.04 -73.28 -33.61
N ARG A 37 -59.56 -72.52 -34.58
CA ARG A 37 -58.83 -71.39 -35.19
C ARG A 37 -58.65 -70.24 -34.21
N GLU A 38 -59.64 -69.95 -33.37
CA GLU A 38 -59.53 -68.94 -32.32
C GLU A 38 -58.54 -69.37 -31.23
N VAL A 39 -58.62 -70.62 -30.77
CA VAL A 39 -57.66 -71.21 -29.83
C VAL A 39 -56.24 -71.14 -30.38
N GLY A 40 -56.04 -71.44 -31.67
CA GLY A 40 -54.73 -71.31 -32.32
C GLY A 40 -54.21 -69.87 -32.41
N LYS A 41 -55.09 -68.86 -32.48
CA LYS A 41 -54.69 -67.44 -32.41
C LYS A 41 -54.28 -67.06 -31.00
N TRP A 42 -55.11 -67.39 -30.00
CA TRP A 42 -54.82 -67.12 -28.59
C TRP A 42 -53.54 -67.81 -28.13
N GLN A 43 -53.28 -69.05 -28.57
CA GLN A 43 -52.03 -69.74 -28.28
C GLN A 43 -50.80 -69.01 -28.84
N LYS A 44 -50.87 -68.48 -30.06
CA LYS A 44 -49.77 -67.67 -30.64
C LYS A 44 -49.56 -66.36 -29.87
N GLU A 45 -50.65 -65.69 -29.50
CA GLU A 45 -50.57 -64.46 -28.69
C GLU A 45 -49.97 -64.74 -27.31
N VAL A 46 -50.36 -65.84 -26.65
CA VAL A 46 -49.77 -66.28 -25.37
C VAL A 46 -48.27 -66.52 -25.52
N VAL A 47 -47.83 -67.21 -26.57
CA VAL A 47 -46.39 -67.45 -26.81
C VAL A 47 -45.65 -66.13 -27.03
N ILE A 48 -46.19 -65.20 -27.81
CA ILE A 48 -45.57 -63.88 -28.04
C ILE A 48 -45.44 -63.10 -26.72
N ILE A 49 -46.50 -63.10 -25.90
CA ILE A 49 -46.49 -62.42 -24.60
C ILE A 49 -45.50 -63.10 -23.65
N GLN A 50 -45.43 -64.43 -23.61
CA GLN A 50 -44.48 -65.18 -22.80
C GLN A 50 -43.03 -64.87 -23.20
N THR A 51 -42.70 -64.89 -24.49
CA THR A 51 -41.35 -64.54 -24.97
C THR A 51 -41.00 -63.08 -24.64
N SER A 52 -41.96 -62.15 -24.77
CA SER A 52 -41.75 -60.76 -24.39
C SER A 52 -41.55 -60.58 -22.88
N LEU A 53 -42.28 -61.34 -22.06
CA LEU A 53 -42.14 -61.33 -20.61
C LEU A 53 -40.77 -61.88 -20.19
N GLU A 54 -40.30 -62.96 -20.80
CA GLU A 54 -38.97 -63.53 -20.55
C GLU A 54 -37.86 -62.55 -20.92
N GLN A 55 -37.98 -61.86 -22.06
CA GLN A 55 -37.04 -60.81 -22.45
C GLN A 55 -36.98 -59.69 -21.41
N LYS A 56 -38.13 -59.19 -20.95
CA LYS A 56 -38.19 -58.13 -19.94
C LYS A 56 -37.68 -58.56 -18.56
N ARG A 57 -37.86 -59.83 -18.19
CA ARG A 57 -37.26 -60.42 -16.97
C ARG A 57 -35.74 -60.47 -17.06
N LEU A 58 -35.19 -60.90 -18.19
CA LEU A 58 -33.76 -60.94 -18.42
C LEU A 58 -33.13 -59.54 -18.44
N GLU A 59 -33.80 -58.55 -19.06
CA GLU A 59 -33.38 -57.15 -19.01
C GLU A 59 -33.33 -56.62 -17.56
N LYS A 60 -34.37 -56.92 -16.75
CA LYS A 60 -34.40 -56.53 -15.33
C LYS A 60 -33.26 -57.17 -14.55
N HIS A 61 -33.01 -58.47 -14.74
CA HIS A 61 -31.91 -59.20 -14.09
C HIS A 61 -30.56 -58.53 -14.38
N ASN A 62 -30.28 -58.26 -15.66
CA ASN A 62 -29.02 -57.62 -16.08
C ASN A 62 -28.86 -56.22 -15.47
N MET A 63 -29.92 -55.42 -15.43
CA MET A 63 -29.87 -54.08 -14.81
C MET A 63 -29.55 -54.15 -13.31
N LEU A 64 -30.17 -55.08 -12.57
CA LEU A 64 -29.91 -55.24 -11.13
C LEU A 64 -28.48 -55.73 -10.87
N LEU A 65 -27.98 -56.62 -11.72
CA LEU A 65 -26.60 -57.10 -11.65
C LEU A 65 -25.61 -55.99 -11.96
N ASP A 66 -25.84 -55.19 -12.99
CA ASP A 66 -25.01 -54.01 -13.31
C ASP A 66 -24.99 -53.01 -12.15
N CYS A 67 -26.15 -52.76 -11.52
CA CYS A 67 -26.21 -51.89 -10.33
C CYS A 67 -25.36 -52.43 -9.17
N LYS A 68 -25.33 -53.75 -8.97
CA LYS A 68 -24.48 -54.37 -7.94
C LYS A 68 -23.00 -54.31 -8.31
N VAL A 69 -22.63 -54.59 -9.56
CA VAL A 69 -21.24 -54.54 -10.03
C VAL A 69 -20.66 -53.13 -9.95
N GLN A 70 -21.50 -52.11 -10.18
CA GLN A 70 -21.12 -50.70 -10.09
C GLN A 70 -21.22 -50.13 -8.66
N ASP A 71 -21.55 -50.96 -7.66
CA ASP A 71 -21.80 -50.55 -6.26
C ASP A 71 -22.73 -49.32 -6.16
N LEU A 72 -23.81 -49.31 -6.95
CA LEU A 72 -24.82 -48.25 -6.89
C LEU A 72 -25.69 -48.45 -5.63
N GLU A 73 -25.68 -47.45 -4.75
CA GLU A 73 -26.53 -47.42 -3.55
C GLU A 73 -28.00 -47.18 -3.92
N ILE A 74 -28.73 -48.26 -4.22
CA ILE A 74 -30.18 -48.23 -4.44
C ILE A 74 -30.89 -48.53 -3.13
N ILE A 75 -31.82 -47.67 -2.72
CA ILE A 75 -32.66 -47.88 -1.55
C ILE A 75 -33.75 -48.90 -1.91
N LEU A 76 -33.77 -50.05 -1.25
CA LEU A 76 -34.76 -51.12 -1.45
C LEU A 76 -35.76 -51.13 -0.28
N LEU A 77 -37.05 -51.26 -0.58
CA LEU A 77 -38.11 -51.41 0.42
C LEU A 77 -38.23 -52.86 0.88
N LEU A 78 -38.06 -53.82 -0.04
CA LEU A 78 -38.11 -55.25 0.21
C LEU A 78 -37.06 -55.97 -0.67
N GLY A 79 -36.37 -56.97 -0.11
CA GLY A 79 -35.32 -57.76 -0.77
C GLY A 79 -33.90 -57.19 -0.61
N SER A 80 -32.88 -58.00 -0.96
CA SER A 80 -31.47 -57.59 -0.99
C SER A 80 -30.86 -57.85 -2.38
N LEU A 81 -29.99 -56.94 -2.83
CA LEU A 81 -29.18 -57.12 -4.04
C LEU A 81 -28.16 -58.27 -3.91
N ASP A 82 -27.81 -58.69 -2.67
CA ASP A 82 -26.90 -59.81 -2.44
C ASP A 82 -27.54 -61.18 -2.75
N ASP A 83 -28.87 -61.27 -2.70
CA ASP A 83 -29.62 -62.49 -2.99
C ASP A 83 -29.52 -62.90 -4.48
N ILE A 84 -29.11 -61.97 -5.35
CA ILE A 84 -28.98 -62.18 -6.80
C ILE A 84 -27.70 -62.96 -7.12
N VAL A 85 -26.58 -62.61 -6.49
CA VAL A 85 -25.26 -63.23 -6.72
C VAL A 85 -25.20 -64.65 -6.15
N GLU A 86 -25.83 -64.89 -5.00
CA GLU A 86 -25.88 -66.24 -4.41
C GLU A 86 -26.59 -67.25 -5.32
N VAL A 87 -27.62 -66.81 -6.03
CA VAL A 87 -28.38 -67.68 -6.94
C VAL A 87 -27.63 -67.88 -8.25
N GLU A 88 -26.95 -66.86 -8.76
CA GLU A 88 -26.12 -66.97 -9.96
C GLU A 88 -24.93 -67.92 -9.74
N GLN A 89 -24.24 -67.82 -8.60
CA GLN A 89 -23.18 -68.76 -8.22
C GLN A 89 -23.70 -70.20 -8.05
N ARG A 90 -24.89 -70.38 -7.45
CA ARG A 90 -25.55 -71.70 -7.35
C ARG A 90 -25.99 -72.23 -8.70
N SER A 91 -26.39 -71.37 -9.63
CA SER A 91 -26.78 -71.74 -10.99
C SER A 91 -25.57 -72.17 -11.82
N HIS A 92 -24.45 -71.43 -11.77
CA HIS A 92 -23.19 -71.78 -12.43
C HIS A 92 -22.60 -73.09 -11.91
N SER A 93 -22.60 -73.29 -10.58
CA SER A 93 -22.11 -74.55 -10.00
C SER A 93 -23.04 -75.75 -10.27
N ARG A 94 -24.34 -75.53 -10.54
CA ARG A 94 -25.26 -76.59 -11.02
C ARG A 94 -25.12 -76.88 -12.51
N GLN A 95 -24.80 -75.89 -13.33
CA GLN A 95 -24.73 -76.02 -14.79
C GLN A 95 -23.55 -76.87 -15.27
N GLU A 96 -22.51 -77.04 -14.44
CA GLU A 96 -21.42 -78.01 -14.68
C GLU A 96 -21.87 -79.48 -14.56
N LEU A 97 -22.96 -79.76 -13.81
CA LEU A 97 -23.59 -81.08 -13.72
C LEU A 97 -24.76 -81.17 -14.73
N GLY A 98 -24.41 -81.36 -16.01
CA GLY A 98 -25.31 -81.24 -17.15
C GLY A 98 -26.63 -82.03 -17.11
N THR A 99 -27.72 -81.34 -16.75
CA THR A 99 -29.10 -81.72 -17.10
C THR A 99 -29.90 -80.48 -17.56
N GLU A 100 -30.40 -80.50 -18.80
CA GLU A 100 -31.12 -79.38 -19.44
C GLU A 100 -32.48 -79.05 -18.79
N ALA A 101 -33.03 -79.97 -17.98
CA ALA A 101 -34.31 -79.77 -17.30
C ALA A 101 -34.19 -79.01 -15.97
N GLU A 102 -32.99 -78.96 -15.36
CA GLU A 102 -32.77 -78.27 -14.08
C GLU A 102 -32.41 -76.78 -14.27
N SER A 103 -31.92 -76.39 -15.46
CA SER A 103 -31.58 -75.00 -15.79
C SER A 103 -32.81 -74.10 -15.93
N THR A 104 -33.96 -74.64 -16.37
CA THR A 104 -35.23 -73.91 -16.44
C THR A 104 -35.86 -73.67 -15.07
N GLN A 105 -35.63 -74.58 -14.11
CA GLN A 105 -36.06 -74.39 -12.71
C GLN A 105 -35.20 -73.35 -12.00
N ALA A 106 -33.88 -73.42 -12.18
CA ALA A 106 -32.95 -72.43 -11.62
C ALA A 106 -33.24 -71.00 -12.12
N THR A 107 -33.59 -70.83 -13.40
CA THR A 107 -33.98 -69.52 -13.96
C THR A 107 -35.34 -69.05 -13.46
N SER A 108 -36.30 -69.95 -13.22
CA SER A 108 -37.58 -69.59 -12.60
C SER A 108 -37.40 -69.09 -11.16
N ASP A 109 -36.55 -69.75 -10.36
CA ASP A 109 -36.24 -69.36 -8.98
C ASP A 109 -35.58 -67.97 -8.89
N ILE A 110 -34.72 -67.62 -9.86
CA ILE A 110 -34.11 -66.29 -9.99
C ILE A 110 -35.21 -65.23 -10.18
N TYR A 111 -36.09 -65.44 -11.16
CA TYR A 111 -37.14 -64.47 -11.48
C TYR A 111 -38.19 -64.30 -10.38
N GLU A 112 -38.48 -65.35 -9.61
CA GLU A 112 -39.39 -65.26 -8.45
C GLU A 112 -38.81 -64.42 -7.31
N ARG A 113 -37.51 -64.57 -7.03
CA ARG A 113 -36.84 -63.76 -6.00
C ARG A 113 -36.67 -62.31 -6.44
N GLU A 114 -36.38 -62.07 -7.71
CA GLU A 114 -36.35 -60.71 -8.28
C GLU A 114 -37.70 -60.03 -8.31
N ALA A 115 -38.79 -60.79 -8.46
CA ALA A 115 -40.13 -60.25 -8.35
C ALA A 115 -40.44 -59.76 -6.93
N ALA A 116 -39.73 -60.26 -5.91
CA ALA A 116 -39.86 -59.79 -4.53
C ALA A 116 -39.02 -58.54 -4.21
N ILE A 117 -38.17 -58.09 -5.14
CA ILE A 117 -37.37 -56.86 -4.97
C ILE A 117 -38.24 -55.65 -5.33
N GLU A 118 -38.50 -54.80 -4.35
CA GLU A 118 -39.22 -53.54 -4.52
C GLU A 118 -38.28 -52.35 -4.26
N VAL A 119 -38.06 -51.55 -5.31
CA VAL A 119 -37.15 -50.39 -5.27
C VAL A 119 -37.87 -49.16 -4.76
N ASP A 120 -37.25 -48.41 -3.85
CA ASP A 120 -37.79 -47.13 -3.41
C ASP A 120 -37.46 -46.03 -4.42
N TYR A 121 -38.49 -45.50 -5.07
CA TYR A 121 -38.38 -44.36 -5.98
C TYR A 121 -38.62 -43.01 -5.30
N SER A 122 -38.82 -42.94 -3.97
CA SER A 122 -39.15 -41.71 -3.25
C SER A 122 -38.15 -40.57 -3.49
N SER A 123 -36.85 -40.90 -3.53
CA SER A 123 -35.72 -39.98 -3.70
C SER A 123 -35.57 -39.41 -5.12
N LEU A 124 -36.23 -40.01 -6.11
CA LEU A 124 -36.19 -39.55 -7.50
C LEU A 124 -37.07 -38.29 -7.68
N ARG A 125 -36.68 -37.38 -8.58
CA ARG A 125 -37.51 -36.20 -8.92
C ARG A 125 -38.76 -36.65 -9.69
N GLU A 126 -39.88 -35.95 -9.50
CA GLU A 126 -41.17 -36.27 -10.14
C GLU A 126 -41.08 -36.34 -11.68
N ASP A 127 -40.28 -35.46 -12.29
CA ASP A 127 -40.02 -35.45 -13.74
C ASP A 127 -39.36 -36.74 -14.25
N LEU A 128 -38.57 -37.41 -13.41
CA LEU A 128 -37.90 -38.67 -13.74
C LEU A 128 -38.81 -39.88 -13.50
N LYS A 129 -39.79 -39.76 -12.60
CA LYS A 129 -40.83 -40.80 -12.37
C LYS A 129 -41.90 -40.81 -13.46
N ALA A 130 -42.08 -39.67 -14.14
CA ALA A 130 -43.07 -39.50 -15.20
C ALA A 130 -42.64 -40.08 -16.56
N LEU A 131 -41.40 -40.57 -16.68
CA LEU A 131 -40.86 -41.16 -17.91
C LEU A 131 -41.50 -42.53 -18.14
N GLN A 132 -42.18 -42.71 -19.29
CA GLN A 132 -42.92 -43.94 -19.59
C GLN A 132 -42.26 -44.79 -20.67
N THR A 133 -41.29 -44.24 -21.41
CA THR A 133 -40.63 -44.94 -22.51
C THR A 133 -39.11 -45.00 -22.32
N ASP A 134 -38.52 -46.15 -22.68
CA ASP A 134 -37.06 -46.40 -22.58
C ASP A 134 -36.24 -45.31 -23.30
N LYS A 135 -36.76 -44.74 -24.40
CA LYS A 135 -36.11 -43.65 -25.15
C LYS A 135 -36.03 -42.33 -24.39
N GLU A 136 -37.03 -42.02 -23.58
CA GLU A 136 -37.03 -40.81 -22.75
C GLU A 136 -36.06 -40.96 -21.57
N VAL A 137 -35.98 -42.17 -21.01
CA VAL A 137 -35.00 -42.52 -19.96
C VAL A 137 -33.57 -42.34 -20.50
N GLU A 138 -33.25 -42.91 -21.68
CA GLU A 138 -31.93 -42.74 -22.31
C GLU A 138 -31.58 -41.28 -22.60
N ALA A 139 -32.55 -40.48 -23.06
CA ALA A 139 -32.34 -39.06 -23.34
C ALA A 139 -32.04 -38.27 -22.06
N SER A 140 -32.78 -38.53 -20.98
CA SER A 140 -32.55 -37.91 -19.67
C SER A 140 -31.19 -38.31 -19.07
N LEU A 141 -30.78 -39.57 -19.21
CA LEU A 141 -29.48 -40.07 -18.76
C LEU A 141 -28.33 -39.35 -19.47
N ARG A 142 -28.44 -39.15 -20.79
CA ARG A 142 -27.43 -38.40 -21.55
C ARG A 142 -27.28 -36.96 -21.07
N LEU A 143 -28.40 -36.29 -20.76
CA LEU A 143 -28.37 -34.93 -20.21
C LEU A 143 -27.71 -34.89 -18.84
N LEU A 144 -28.02 -35.84 -17.96
CA LEU A 144 -27.40 -35.93 -16.63
C LEU A 144 -25.90 -36.20 -16.71
N LEU A 145 -25.47 -37.14 -17.57
CA LEU A 145 -24.04 -37.40 -17.80
C LEU A 145 -23.31 -36.16 -18.36
N GLN A 146 -23.95 -35.42 -19.26
CA GLN A 146 -23.40 -34.15 -19.76
C GLN A 146 -23.27 -33.10 -18.65
N GLN A 147 -24.25 -33.02 -17.75
CA GLN A 147 -24.18 -32.13 -16.58
C GLN A 147 -23.05 -32.51 -15.64
N VAL A 148 -22.90 -33.81 -15.32
CA VAL A 148 -21.79 -34.32 -14.50
C VAL A 148 -20.44 -33.95 -15.13
N ALA A 149 -20.25 -34.24 -16.42
CA ALA A 149 -19.01 -33.90 -17.12
C ALA A 149 -18.71 -32.39 -17.10
N SER A 150 -19.73 -31.54 -17.24
CA SER A 150 -19.56 -30.08 -17.16
C SER A 150 -19.16 -29.61 -15.76
N GLN A 151 -19.71 -30.24 -14.72
CA GLN A 151 -19.39 -29.93 -13.33
C GLN A 151 -17.98 -30.41 -12.97
N GLU A 152 -17.58 -31.59 -13.43
CA GLU A 152 -16.22 -32.11 -13.29
C GLU A 152 -15.19 -31.19 -13.98
N GLU A 153 -15.49 -30.68 -15.17
CA GLU A 153 -14.62 -29.75 -15.88
C GLU A 153 -14.43 -28.42 -15.10
N VAL A 154 -15.51 -27.90 -14.50
CA VAL A 154 -15.47 -26.70 -13.66
C VAL A 154 -14.64 -26.96 -12.39
N LEU A 155 -14.80 -28.12 -11.75
CA LEU A 155 -14.04 -28.51 -10.57
C LEU A 155 -12.55 -28.65 -10.87
N LEU A 156 -12.19 -29.30 -11.99
CA LEU A 156 -10.80 -29.43 -12.44
C LEU A 156 -10.14 -28.07 -12.69
N LYS A 157 -10.86 -27.12 -13.30
CA LYS A 157 -10.36 -25.74 -13.50
C LYS A 157 -10.16 -24.98 -12.20
N THR A 158 -10.92 -25.31 -11.17
CA THR A 158 -10.94 -24.60 -9.87
C THR A 158 -10.15 -25.34 -8.79
N ALA A 159 -9.51 -26.48 -9.11
CA ALA A 159 -9.06 -27.50 -8.16
C ALA A 159 -7.98 -27.08 -7.15
N ALA A 160 -7.33 -25.93 -7.32
CA ALA A 160 -6.35 -25.42 -6.36
C ALA A 160 -6.65 -23.98 -5.93
N PRO A 161 -7.74 -23.72 -5.19
CA PRO A 161 -7.96 -22.42 -4.61
C PRO A 161 -6.89 -22.14 -3.55
N ASN A 162 -6.27 -20.96 -3.59
CA ASN A 162 -5.33 -20.56 -2.56
C ASN A 162 -6.08 -20.25 -1.26
N LEU A 163 -6.21 -21.25 -0.38
CA LEU A 163 -6.93 -21.15 0.89
C LEU A 163 -6.34 -20.09 1.84
N ARG A 164 -5.08 -19.70 1.64
CA ARG A 164 -4.38 -18.67 2.44
C ARG A 164 -4.48 -17.26 1.84
N ALA A 165 -5.17 -17.09 0.71
CA ALA A 165 -5.29 -15.80 0.06
C ALA A 165 -5.94 -14.74 0.97
N LEU A 166 -6.94 -15.13 1.76
CA LEU A 166 -7.60 -14.22 2.70
C LEU A 166 -6.70 -13.81 3.87
N GLU A 167 -5.90 -14.73 4.40
CA GLU A 167 -4.92 -14.44 5.46
C GLU A 167 -3.80 -13.52 4.94
N ASN A 168 -3.28 -13.82 3.75
CA ASN A 168 -2.26 -12.99 3.10
C ASN A 168 -2.80 -11.58 2.80
N LEU A 169 -4.05 -11.46 2.34
CA LEU A 169 -4.68 -10.16 2.12
C LEU A 169 -4.79 -9.36 3.42
N LYS A 170 -5.22 -10.00 4.51
CA LYS A 170 -5.29 -9.34 5.83
C LYS A 170 -3.92 -8.86 6.29
N THR A 171 -2.91 -9.73 6.29
CA THR A 171 -1.55 -9.36 6.73
C THR A 171 -0.93 -8.25 5.89
N VAL A 172 -1.13 -8.26 4.56
CA VAL A 172 -0.66 -7.20 3.68
C VAL A 172 -1.41 -5.90 3.94
N ARG A 173 -2.73 -5.96 4.16
CA ARG A 173 -3.54 -4.79 4.49
C ARG A 173 -3.13 -4.15 5.81
N ASP A 174 -2.91 -4.97 6.85
CA ASP A 174 -2.51 -4.49 8.16
C ASP A 174 -1.12 -3.82 8.09
N LYS A 175 -0.14 -4.46 7.44
CA LYS A 175 1.19 -3.85 7.19
C LYS A 175 1.12 -2.58 6.37
N PHE A 176 0.23 -2.53 5.37
CA PHE A 176 0.03 -1.34 4.57
C PHE A 176 -0.56 -0.20 5.41
N GLN A 177 -1.52 -0.51 6.28
CA GLN A 177 -2.11 0.48 7.18
C GLN A 177 -1.07 1.01 8.18
N GLU A 178 -0.31 0.13 8.83
CA GLU A 178 0.79 0.51 9.74
C GLU A 178 1.83 1.40 9.04
N SER A 179 2.25 1.02 7.83
CA SER A 179 3.19 1.82 7.04
C SER A 179 2.61 3.18 6.65
N THR A 180 1.30 3.24 6.35
CA THR A 180 0.62 4.49 6.00
C THR A 180 0.54 5.41 7.21
N ASP A 181 0.14 4.88 8.36
CA ASP A 181 0.03 5.63 9.61
C ASP A 181 1.41 6.16 10.07
N ALA A 182 2.45 5.33 9.98
CA ALA A 182 3.83 5.74 10.28
C ALA A 182 4.33 6.81 9.31
N PHE A 183 4.00 6.71 8.02
CA PHE A 183 4.35 7.71 7.02
C PHE A 183 3.63 9.04 7.28
N GLU A 184 2.34 9.01 7.62
CA GLU A 184 1.59 10.21 7.97
C GLU A 184 2.11 10.88 9.24
N ALA A 185 2.46 10.09 10.27
CA ALA A 185 3.08 10.59 11.49
C ALA A 185 4.42 11.27 11.21
N SER A 186 5.31 10.63 10.45
CA SER A 186 6.61 11.18 10.05
C SER A 186 6.44 12.46 9.20
N ARG A 187 5.46 12.48 8.29
CA ARG A 187 5.16 13.68 7.48
C ARG A 187 4.67 14.84 8.33
N LYS A 188 3.85 14.58 9.36
CA LYS A 188 3.41 15.60 10.32
C LYS A 188 4.59 16.13 11.13
N GLU A 189 5.46 15.24 11.64
CA GLU A 189 6.64 15.66 12.38
C GLU A 189 7.59 16.50 11.52
N ALA A 190 7.93 16.04 10.30
CA ALA A 190 8.77 16.79 9.37
C ALA A 190 8.21 18.19 9.06
N ARG A 191 6.88 18.32 8.95
CA ARG A 191 6.22 19.62 8.77
C ARG A 191 6.39 20.52 10.00
N MET A 192 6.21 19.99 11.21
CA MET A 192 6.42 20.77 12.45
C MET A 192 7.87 21.22 12.58
N ARG A 193 8.83 20.30 12.41
CA ARG A 193 10.27 20.63 12.45
C ARG A 193 10.67 21.67 11.42
N ARG A 194 10.12 21.58 10.20
CA ARG A 194 10.35 22.59 9.17
C ARG A 194 9.81 23.96 9.58
N GLN A 195 8.62 24.02 10.19
CA GLN A 195 8.07 25.28 10.70
C GLN A 195 8.91 25.86 11.84
N GLU A 196 9.37 25.05 12.78
CA GLU A 196 10.29 25.47 13.84
C GLU A 196 11.61 26.02 13.27
N PHE A 197 12.17 25.33 12.27
CA PHE A 197 13.38 25.77 11.58
C PHE A 197 13.17 27.12 10.89
N GLU A 198 12.08 27.31 10.16
CA GLU A 198 11.77 28.59 9.50
C GLU A 198 11.60 29.73 10.51
N GLN A 199 11.00 29.47 11.69
CA GLN A 199 10.89 30.46 12.75
C GLN A 199 12.26 30.87 13.31
N VAL A 200 13.14 29.90 13.56
CA VAL A 200 14.51 30.16 14.04
C VAL A 200 15.33 30.87 12.97
N LYS A 201 15.23 30.42 11.71
CA LYS A 201 15.88 31.04 10.54
C LYS A 201 15.48 32.51 10.42
N LYS A 202 14.18 32.79 10.46
CA LYS A 202 13.66 34.15 10.41
C LYS A 202 14.15 35.00 11.58
N ARG A 203 14.08 34.49 12.81
CA ARG A 203 14.58 35.23 13.99
C ARG A 203 16.06 35.53 13.90
N ARG A 204 16.88 34.59 13.42
CA ARG A 204 18.31 34.79 13.20
C ARG A 204 18.56 35.85 12.12
N TYR A 205 17.83 35.79 11.02
CA TYR A 205 17.89 36.79 9.95
C TYR A 205 17.53 38.18 10.48
N ASP A 206 16.39 38.32 11.15
CA ASP A 206 15.90 39.62 11.66
C ASP A 206 16.90 40.26 12.62
N LEU A 207 17.47 39.48 13.55
CA LEU A 207 18.48 39.98 14.50
C LEU A 207 19.80 40.36 13.80
N PHE A 208 20.23 39.56 12.82
CA PHE A 208 21.42 39.85 12.05
C PHE A 208 21.25 41.13 11.22
N SER A 209 20.16 41.22 10.45
CA SER A 209 19.87 42.35 9.58
C SER A 209 19.73 43.65 10.35
N GLN A 210 19.06 43.64 11.51
CA GLN A 210 18.97 44.83 12.38
C GLN A 210 20.34 45.37 12.78
N CYS A 211 21.26 44.49 13.21
CA CYS A 211 22.62 44.90 13.56
C CYS A 211 23.40 45.34 12.32
N PHE A 212 23.34 44.55 11.25
CA PHE A 212 24.11 44.77 10.03
C PHE A 212 23.73 46.07 9.33
N GLU A 213 22.43 46.36 9.18
CA GLU A 213 21.94 47.60 8.57
C GLU A 213 22.37 48.82 9.39
N HIS A 214 22.25 48.76 10.71
CA HIS A 214 22.70 49.84 11.59
C HIS A 214 24.20 50.11 11.44
N VAL A 215 25.02 49.05 11.51
CA VAL A 215 26.48 49.16 11.38
C VAL A 215 26.88 49.62 9.98
N SER A 216 26.19 49.17 8.92
CA SER A 216 26.47 49.56 7.53
C SER A 216 26.16 51.04 7.24
N VAL A 217 25.16 51.62 7.90
CA VAL A 217 24.88 53.06 7.78
C VAL A 217 25.86 53.89 8.63
N SER A 218 26.17 53.45 9.83
CA SER A 218 27.01 54.18 10.77
C SER A 218 28.50 54.15 10.40
N ILE A 219 29.00 53.06 9.81
CA ILE A 219 30.40 52.91 9.41
C ILE A 219 30.87 54.00 8.45
N ASP A 220 30.08 54.34 7.43
CA ASP A 220 30.46 55.35 6.43
C ASP A 220 30.56 56.75 7.06
N GLN A 221 29.62 57.08 7.95
CA GLN A 221 29.62 58.36 8.66
C GLN A 221 30.80 58.48 9.63
N ILE A 222 31.09 57.41 10.38
CA ILE A 222 32.21 57.38 11.33
C ILE A 222 33.55 57.44 10.59
N TYR A 223 33.70 56.68 9.50
CA TYR A 223 34.93 56.67 8.71
C TYR A 223 35.23 58.05 8.10
N LYS A 224 34.20 58.75 7.57
CA LYS A 224 34.33 60.13 7.08
C LYS A 224 34.78 61.11 8.16
N LYS A 225 34.25 60.96 9.38
CA LYS A 225 34.63 61.78 10.55
C LYS A 225 36.08 61.52 10.96
N LEU A 226 36.48 60.25 11.10
CA LEU A 226 37.85 59.84 11.44
C LEU A 226 38.88 60.33 10.42
N CYS A 227 38.59 60.20 9.13
CA CYS A 227 39.48 60.69 8.08
C CYS A 227 39.45 62.22 7.89
N ARG A 228 38.49 62.93 8.49
CA ARG A 228 38.16 64.35 8.25
C ARG A 228 38.08 64.69 6.76
N SER A 229 37.50 63.79 5.96
CA SER A 229 37.40 63.96 4.51
C SER A 229 36.08 63.43 3.98
N VAL A 230 35.41 64.23 3.15
CA VAL A 230 34.14 63.85 2.51
C VAL A 230 34.35 62.81 1.40
N SER A 231 35.58 62.70 0.88
CA SER A 231 35.93 61.74 -0.17
C SER A 231 36.20 60.33 0.37
N ALA A 232 36.35 60.17 1.69
CA ALA A 232 36.48 58.86 2.31
C ALA A 232 35.13 58.13 2.31
N GLN A 233 35.15 56.83 2.04
CA GLN A 233 33.94 56.00 2.07
C GLN A 233 34.26 54.63 2.63
N ALA A 234 33.32 54.04 3.36
CA ALA A 234 33.44 52.68 3.89
C ALA A 234 32.15 51.92 3.67
N PHE A 235 32.25 50.70 3.15
CA PHE A 235 31.10 49.87 2.80
C PHE A 235 31.27 48.46 3.35
N LEU A 236 30.17 47.94 3.90
CA LEU A 236 30.02 46.55 4.30
C LEU A 236 29.00 45.90 3.37
N SER A 237 29.41 44.83 2.69
CA SER A 237 28.53 44.09 1.79
C SER A 237 28.54 42.60 2.14
N PRO A 238 27.39 41.98 2.43
CA PRO A 238 27.31 40.54 2.62
C PRO A 238 27.51 39.83 1.28
N GLU A 239 28.23 38.70 1.28
CA GLU A 239 28.44 37.90 0.06
C GLU A 239 27.11 37.31 -0.45
N ASN A 240 26.25 36.89 0.47
CA ASN A 240 24.93 36.35 0.18
C ASN A 240 23.83 37.13 0.91
N PRO A 241 22.97 37.89 0.20
CA PRO A 241 21.92 38.70 0.82
C PRO A 241 20.72 37.89 1.35
N GLU A 242 20.52 36.65 0.89
CA GLU A 242 19.41 35.80 1.35
C GLU A 242 19.70 35.18 2.72
N GLU A 243 20.93 34.68 2.91
CA GLU A 243 21.37 34.07 4.17
C GLU A 243 22.74 34.66 4.61
N PRO A 244 22.77 35.95 5.00
CA PRO A 244 24.03 36.67 5.24
C PRO A 244 24.81 36.16 6.46
N TYR A 245 24.19 35.31 7.27
CA TYR A 245 24.79 34.69 8.46
C TYR A 245 25.53 33.38 8.17
N LEU A 246 25.54 32.88 6.92
CA LEU A 246 26.28 31.67 6.53
C LEU A 246 27.62 31.97 5.84
N GLU A 247 27.70 33.11 5.16
CA GLU A 247 28.85 33.48 4.33
C GLU A 247 29.60 34.69 4.92
N GLY A 248 30.67 35.10 4.23
CA GLY A 248 31.50 36.22 4.66
C GLY A 248 30.81 37.58 4.49
N ILE A 249 31.34 38.57 5.21
CA ILE A 249 31.04 39.98 4.99
C ILE A 249 32.29 40.63 4.42
N SER A 250 32.16 41.21 3.24
CA SER A 250 33.23 41.99 2.62
C SER A 250 33.27 43.41 3.19
N TYR A 251 34.43 43.81 3.67
CA TYR A 251 34.68 45.17 4.17
C TYR A 251 35.63 45.91 3.23
N ASN A 252 35.14 46.96 2.60
CA ASN A 252 35.90 47.74 1.63
C ASN A 252 35.90 49.22 2.01
N CYS A 253 37.04 49.89 1.85
CA CYS A 253 37.20 51.30 2.16
C CYS A 253 37.90 52.04 1.03
N VAL A 254 37.54 53.32 0.89
CA VAL A 254 38.17 54.27 -0.02
C VAL A 254 38.87 55.32 0.83
N ALA A 255 40.20 55.25 0.88
CA ALA A 255 41.00 56.25 1.57
C ALA A 255 40.96 57.60 0.81
N PRO A 256 41.13 58.75 1.51
CA PRO A 256 41.10 60.07 0.88
C PRO A 256 42.06 60.17 -0.32
N GLY A 257 41.53 60.55 -1.49
CA GLY A 257 42.32 60.72 -2.71
C GLY A 257 42.77 59.44 -3.41
N LYS A 258 42.32 58.26 -2.96
CA LYS A 258 42.61 56.97 -3.62
C LYS A 258 41.37 56.39 -4.30
N ARG A 259 41.59 55.44 -5.21
CA ARG A 259 40.53 54.64 -5.83
C ARG A 259 40.08 53.53 -4.87
N PHE A 260 38.93 52.93 -5.16
CA PHE A 260 38.43 51.76 -4.45
C PHE A 260 39.46 50.63 -4.46
N MET A 261 39.81 50.13 -3.27
CA MET A 261 40.79 49.08 -3.05
C MET A 261 40.27 48.08 -2.01
N PRO A 262 40.50 46.76 -2.18
CA PRO A 262 40.27 45.78 -1.13
C PRO A 262 41.12 46.09 0.10
N MET A 263 40.65 45.69 1.29
CA MET A 263 41.36 45.91 2.57
C MET A 263 42.83 45.50 2.54
N ASP A 264 43.15 44.36 1.90
CA ASP A 264 44.51 43.83 1.83
C ASP A 264 45.53 44.80 1.21
N ASN A 265 45.08 45.65 0.29
CA ASN A 265 45.90 46.59 -0.47
C ASN A 265 46.03 47.97 0.20
N LEU A 266 45.41 48.19 1.37
CA LEU A 266 45.56 49.43 2.13
C LEU A 266 46.87 49.46 2.93
N SER A 267 47.36 50.68 3.22
CA SER A 267 48.52 50.86 4.09
C SER A 267 48.21 50.43 5.53
N GLY A 268 49.24 50.13 6.33
CA GLY A 268 49.05 49.73 7.74
C GLY A 268 48.26 50.77 8.56
N GLY A 269 48.53 52.06 8.36
CA GLY A 269 47.78 53.14 9.01
C GLY A 269 46.33 53.24 8.52
N GLU A 270 46.09 53.07 7.22
CA GLU A 270 44.73 53.06 6.66
C GLU A 270 43.91 51.86 7.19
N LYS A 271 44.53 50.69 7.31
CA LYS A 271 43.93 49.51 7.94
C LYS A 271 43.57 49.76 9.39
N CYS A 272 44.44 50.44 10.15
CA CYS A 272 44.17 50.80 11.54
C CYS A 272 42.98 51.75 11.67
N VAL A 273 42.93 52.84 10.87
CA VAL A 273 41.80 53.78 10.88
C VAL A 273 40.48 53.09 10.50
N ALA A 274 40.51 52.21 9.50
CA ALA A 274 39.34 51.44 9.11
C ALA A 274 38.88 50.46 10.21
N ALA A 275 39.81 49.78 10.88
CA ALA A 275 39.49 48.91 12.01
C ALA A 275 38.87 49.69 13.19
N LEU A 276 39.42 50.86 13.52
CA LEU A 276 38.85 51.75 14.54
C LEU A 276 37.44 52.23 14.14
N ALA A 277 37.23 52.57 12.87
CA ALA A 277 35.90 52.95 12.38
C ALA A 277 34.88 51.82 12.55
N LEU A 278 35.28 50.58 12.24
CA LEU A 278 34.43 49.40 12.45
C LEU A 278 34.11 49.17 13.92
N LEU A 279 35.11 49.31 14.79
CA LEU A 279 34.94 49.18 16.23
C LEU A 279 33.93 50.21 16.78
N PHE A 280 34.05 51.47 16.39
CA PHE A 280 33.09 52.52 16.78
C PHE A 280 31.70 52.32 16.14
N ALA A 281 31.62 51.80 14.93
CA ALA A 281 30.33 51.50 14.29
C ALA A 281 29.59 50.38 15.04
N VAL A 282 30.29 49.32 15.44
CA VAL A 282 29.72 48.24 16.28
C VAL A 282 29.31 48.78 17.65
N HIS A 283 30.12 49.65 18.26
CA HIS A 283 29.79 50.30 19.51
C HIS A 283 28.49 51.12 19.43
N SER A 284 28.27 51.83 18.31
CA SER A 284 27.06 52.63 18.13
C SER A 284 25.76 51.81 18.17
N PHE A 285 25.82 50.53 17.78
CA PHE A 285 24.66 49.64 17.86
C PHE A 285 24.44 49.11 19.29
N ARG A 286 25.53 48.74 19.98
CA ARG A 286 25.48 48.24 21.35
C ARG A 286 26.57 48.93 22.19
N PRO A 287 26.25 50.02 22.90
CA PRO A 287 27.24 50.80 23.62
C PRO A 287 27.85 49.97 24.76
N ALA A 288 29.18 49.91 24.76
CA ALA A 288 29.99 49.35 25.84
C ALA A 288 30.26 50.43 26.90
N PRO A 289 30.33 50.08 28.20
CA PRO A 289 30.59 51.07 29.25
C PRO A 289 31.99 51.69 29.16
N PHE A 290 32.98 50.94 28.66
CA PHE A 290 34.33 51.45 28.48
C PHE A 290 35.07 50.74 27.33
N PHE A 291 36.14 51.36 26.84
CA PHE A 291 37.10 50.78 25.89
C PHE A 291 38.51 50.79 26.47
N VAL A 292 39.29 49.78 26.08
CA VAL A 292 40.74 49.72 26.31
C VAL A 292 41.41 49.58 24.96
N LEU A 293 42.25 50.55 24.59
CA LEU A 293 43.04 50.54 23.36
C LEU A 293 44.52 50.47 23.73
N ASP A 294 45.22 49.47 23.20
CA ASP A 294 46.63 49.23 23.49
C ASP A 294 47.46 49.40 22.21
N GLU A 295 48.38 50.37 22.21
CA GLU A 295 49.31 50.70 21.12
C GLU A 295 48.68 50.80 19.72
N VAL A 296 47.44 51.28 19.64
CA VAL A 296 46.71 51.45 18.37
C VAL A 296 47.36 52.49 17.44
N ASP A 297 48.25 53.31 17.98
CA ASP A 297 49.02 54.35 17.31
C ASP A 297 50.29 53.85 16.62
N ALA A 298 50.69 52.59 16.81
CA ALA A 298 51.94 52.05 16.26
C ALA A 298 52.05 52.17 14.73
N ALA A 299 50.93 52.03 14.02
CA ALA A 299 50.86 52.12 12.55
C ALA A 299 50.36 53.48 12.04
N LEU A 300 50.03 54.41 12.93
CA LEU A 300 49.49 55.73 12.59
C LEU A 300 50.60 56.78 12.56
N ASP A 301 50.51 57.70 11.62
CA ASP A 301 51.33 58.91 11.57
C ASP A 301 50.74 60.00 12.48
N ASN A 302 51.57 60.96 12.89
CA ASN A 302 51.17 62.00 13.84
C ASN A 302 49.95 62.81 13.35
N THR A 303 49.77 62.95 12.02
CA THR A 303 48.59 63.68 11.48
C THR A 303 47.30 62.90 11.65
N ASN A 304 47.31 61.58 11.49
CA ASN A 304 46.14 60.74 11.70
C ASN A 304 45.89 60.46 13.19
N ILE A 305 46.95 60.36 14.01
CA ILE A 305 46.83 60.31 15.47
C ILE A 305 46.04 61.51 15.99
N GLY A 306 46.38 62.73 15.57
CA GLY A 306 45.66 63.93 16.00
C GLY A 306 44.18 63.92 15.60
N LYS A 307 43.83 63.40 14.41
CA LYS A 307 42.43 63.27 13.96
C LYS A 307 41.66 62.25 14.81
N VAL A 308 42.27 61.09 15.07
CA VAL A 308 41.68 60.02 15.88
C VAL A 308 41.51 60.47 17.32
N SER A 309 42.52 61.09 17.91
CA SER A 309 42.48 61.61 19.29
C SER A 309 41.38 62.67 19.46
N SER A 310 41.28 63.61 18.52
CA SER A 310 40.18 64.59 18.53
C SER A 310 38.80 63.94 18.43
N TYR A 311 38.64 62.93 17.56
CA TYR A 311 37.39 62.21 17.42
C TYR A 311 37.02 61.46 18.71
N ILE A 312 38.00 60.81 19.34
CA ILE A 312 37.81 60.14 20.63
C ILE A 312 37.35 61.14 21.69
N LYS A 313 38.03 62.29 21.83
CA LYS A 313 37.69 63.35 22.79
C LYS A 313 36.24 63.84 22.61
N GLU A 314 35.80 64.03 21.37
CA GLU A 314 34.41 64.39 21.06
C GLU A 314 33.41 63.29 21.45
N GLN A 315 33.73 62.01 21.21
CA GLN A 315 32.82 60.90 21.53
C GLN A 315 32.77 60.58 23.03
N THR A 316 33.89 60.68 23.75
CA THR A 316 33.97 60.39 25.19
C THR A 316 33.22 61.41 26.06
N GLN A 317 33.03 62.63 25.56
CA GLN A 317 32.24 63.66 26.27
C GLN A 317 30.75 63.29 26.38
N GLU A 318 30.24 62.44 25.48
CA GLU A 318 28.81 62.16 25.38
C GLU A 318 28.43 60.71 25.70
N GLN A 319 29.31 59.72 25.49
CA GLN A 319 28.86 58.33 25.30
C GLN A 319 29.57 57.23 26.12
N PHE A 320 30.87 57.32 26.44
CA PHE A 320 31.59 56.21 27.11
C PHE A 320 32.99 56.62 27.64
N GLN A 321 33.58 55.78 28.51
CA GLN A 321 34.95 55.95 29.01
C GLN A 321 35.98 55.24 28.10
N MET A 322 37.10 55.88 27.80
CA MET A 322 38.19 55.25 27.03
C MET A 322 39.50 55.27 27.82
N ILE A 323 40.16 54.12 27.90
CA ILE A 323 41.48 53.92 28.50
C ILE A 323 42.43 53.58 27.36
N ILE A 324 43.51 54.34 27.24
CA ILE A 324 44.40 54.27 26.08
C ILE A 324 45.83 54.12 26.58
N ILE A 325 46.52 53.11 26.06
CA ILE A 325 47.94 52.87 26.29
C ILE A 325 48.64 53.23 24.99
N SER A 326 49.51 54.25 25.04
CA SER A 326 50.22 54.78 23.88
C SER A 326 51.55 55.38 24.31
N LEU A 327 52.52 55.36 23.40
CA LEU A 327 53.83 55.98 23.57
C LEU A 327 53.94 57.34 22.86
N LYS A 328 52.92 57.74 22.10
CA LYS A 328 52.91 58.98 21.29
C LYS A 328 52.30 60.13 22.08
N GLU A 329 53.09 61.18 22.27
CA GLU A 329 52.67 62.40 22.98
C GLU A 329 51.42 63.03 22.36
N GLU A 330 51.31 63.02 21.03
CA GLU A 330 50.15 63.58 20.31
C GLU A 330 48.84 62.85 20.62
N PHE A 331 48.89 61.60 21.09
CA PHE A 331 47.70 60.83 21.42
C PHE A 331 47.21 61.18 22.83
N TYR A 332 48.08 61.07 23.82
CA TYR A 332 47.73 61.26 25.23
C TYR A 332 47.73 62.72 25.69
N SER A 333 48.21 63.67 24.87
CA SER A 333 48.14 65.10 25.17
C SER A 333 46.71 65.64 25.26
N GLN A 334 45.74 64.97 24.63
CA GLN A 334 44.32 65.35 24.68
C GLN A 334 43.51 64.62 25.77
N ALA A 335 44.17 63.83 26.63
CA ALA A 335 43.51 63.08 27.70
C ALA A 335 43.18 63.97 28.91
N ASP A 336 42.15 63.60 29.67
CA ASP A 336 41.79 64.29 30.92
C ASP A 336 42.72 63.92 32.08
N ALA A 337 43.26 62.70 32.08
CA ALA A 337 44.17 62.20 33.11
C ALA A 337 45.21 61.24 32.51
N LEU A 338 46.42 61.26 33.06
CA LEU A 338 47.51 60.35 32.71
C LEU A 338 47.78 59.38 33.85
N ILE A 339 48.06 58.14 33.48
CA ILE A 339 48.50 57.09 34.40
C ILE A 339 49.91 56.68 33.96
N GLY A 340 50.90 57.12 34.72
CA GLY A 340 52.30 56.78 34.51
C GLY A 340 52.65 55.47 35.22
N ILE A 341 53.22 54.52 34.48
CA ILE A 341 53.73 53.27 35.03
C ILE A 341 55.25 53.32 34.94
N TYR A 342 55.93 53.10 36.07
CA TYR A 342 57.40 53.06 36.09
C TYR A 342 57.89 51.81 36.82
N PRO A 343 58.97 51.18 36.35
CA PRO A 343 59.59 50.07 37.06
C PRO A 343 60.47 50.59 38.19
N GLU A 344 60.44 49.91 39.32
CA GLU A 344 61.37 50.13 40.44
C GLU A 344 62.09 48.80 40.70
N PHE A 345 63.41 48.90 40.90
CA PHE A 345 64.26 47.74 41.07
C PHE A 345 64.82 47.75 42.49
N ASP A 346 64.42 46.76 43.28
CA ASP A 346 64.99 46.48 44.60
C ASP A 346 65.70 45.11 44.51
N ASP A 347 65.03 44.01 44.91
CA ASP A 347 65.50 42.63 44.70
C ASP A 347 64.88 41.93 43.47
N CYS A 348 63.66 42.35 43.09
CA CYS A 348 62.94 41.92 41.90
C CYS A 348 62.23 43.13 41.27
N MET A 349 61.96 43.08 39.97
CA MET A 349 61.34 44.19 39.24
C MET A 349 59.85 44.28 39.61
N PHE A 350 59.42 45.38 40.23
CA PHE A 350 58.01 45.68 40.48
C PHE A 350 57.59 46.99 39.80
N SER A 351 56.38 47.01 39.26
CA SER A 351 55.81 48.19 38.62
C SER A 351 55.04 49.03 39.64
N ARG A 352 55.31 50.34 39.67
CA ARG A 352 54.52 51.31 40.45
C ARG A 352 53.74 52.22 39.50
N VAL A 353 52.66 52.81 40.05
CA VAL A 353 51.73 53.68 39.33
C VAL A 353 51.75 55.07 39.94
N LEU A 354 51.73 56.07 39.07
CA LEU A 354 51.52 57.48 39.38
C LEU A 354 50.37 58.00 38.53
N THR A 355 49.54 58.87 39.08
CA THR A 355 48.42 59.49 38.36
C THR A 355 48.60 61.00 38.31
N LEU A 356 48.36 61.59 37.14
CA LEU A 356 48.39 63.03 36.94
C LEU A 356 47.08 63.49 36.30
N ASP A 357 46.45 64.50 36.88
CA ASP A 357 45.24 65.11 36.36
C ASP A 357 45.63 66.25 35.40
N LEU A 358 45.25 66.14 34.12
CA LEU A 358 45.58 67.11 33.08
C LEU A 358 44.56 68.25 32.98
N SER A 359 43.37 68.10 33.56
CA SER A 359 42.30 69.11 33.51
C SER A 359 42.68 70.47 34.13
N GLN A 360 43.74 70.50 34.94
CA GLN A 360 44.27 71.67 35.62
C GLN A 360 45.15 72.54 34.72
N TYR A 361 45.55 72.04 33.55
CA TYR A 361 46.42 72.73 32.61
C TYR A 361 45.61 73.26 31.42
N PRO A 362 45.85 74.51 30.98
CA PRO A 362 45.10 75.09 29.86
C PRO A 362 45.46 74.41 28.53
N ASP A 363 44.45 74.02 27.76
CA ASP A 363 44.59 73.52 26.38
C ASP A 363 45.24 74.61 25.50
N THR A 364 46.53 74.50 25.22
CA THR A 364 47.32 75.46 24.42
C THR A 364 46.85 75.52 22.97
N GLU A 365 46.34 74.43 22.40
CA GLU A 365 45.88 74.37 21.00
C GLU A 365 44.54 75.10 20.73
N GLY A 366 43.65 75.16 21.73
CA GLY A 366 42.36 75.86 21.62
C GLY A 366 42.50 77.39 21.59
N GLN A 367 43.55 77.91 22.24
CA GLN A 367 43.81 79.35 22.28
C GLN A 367 44.50 79.87 21.01
N GLU A 368 45.38 79.10 20.38
CA GLU A 368 46.02 79.51 19.12
C GLU A 368 45.07 79.50 17.92
N SER A 369 44.16 78.52 17.85
CA SER A 369 43.12 78.46 16.81
C SER A 369 42.09 79.59 16.95
N SER A 370 41.72 79.94 18.18
CA SER A 370 40.84 81.09 18.46
C SER A 370 41.51 82.44 18.14
N LYS A 371 42.82 82.57 18.39
CA LYS A 371 43.59 83.76 18.01
C LYS A 371 43.75 83.90 16.50
N ARG A 372 44.04 82.81 15.76
CA ARG A 372 44.12 82.83 14.29
C ARG A 372 42.80 83.21 13.61
N ASN A 373 41.65 82.79 14.15
CA ASN A 373 40.34 83.18 13.63
C ASN A 373 39.92 84.62 14.00
N GLN A 374 40.54 85.22 15.03
CA GLN A 374 40.35 86.64 15.36
C GLN A 374 41.27 87.56 14.56
N GLU A 375 42.45 87.11 14.15
CA GLU A 375 43.38 87.88 13.31
C GLU A 375 43.03 87.83 11.80
N SER A 376 42.08 86.98 11.39
CA SER A 376 41.62 86.83 10.01
C SER A 376 40.23 87.43 9.73
N ARG A 377 39.70 88.21 10.68
CA ARG A 377 38.57 89.15 10.50
C ARG A 377 39.07 90.57 10.61
#